data_AF-A0A0C2ZXD8-F1
#
_entry.id   AF-A0A0C2ZXD8-F1
#
_cell.length_a   1.000
_cell.length_b   1.000
_cell.length_c   1.000
_cell.angle_alpha   90.00
_cell.angle_beta   90.00
_cell.angle_gamma   90.00
#
_symmetry.space_group_name_H-M   'P 1'
#
loop_
_entity.id
_entity.type
_entity.pdbx_description
1 polymer ?
#
loop_
_entity_poly.entity_id
_entity_poly.type
_entity_poly.pdbx_seq_one_letter_code
_entity_poly.pdbx_strand_id
1 'polypeptide(L)'
;MLHPPLLIKTIRDLESLIIQLHIPSLSALPSNHDIRHLLRQVLYTTAESVDRHHTPLLMSQKIVQLLYKTSSQLGREIYVTLLDQLCCTFEDVAKEAITWLLYTKDEHKLNIPVTVTLLRSGLMNVSLQDQQLAKIFLQNFAAGLVQECLSSEPPITSQSQLTYTIEVLGQLAQASKANEEVNRLVDDLHGVRRPSTSTTLDGVVVHQPSVKPETKQLREKLFVWFQQWVNIFQRSHSPEKAFVPYITQLTKQGILKVEDVSSFFFCVCLEAGINSYMKCVTAGEFDYAFQALDAMSRLIVYIIKYHGDASGVNNNQAKVHYLTKILLIVVLVLTNMHKEQGAIVQQKLFFRFFSSLVNDLHSMEAHLGMAYFHLLVAISDTFSSLQPMYFPGFAFSWLSLISHRHFMPKLLLAENHEGWSAFHKLLLSLLKFLAPFLKESDLQLAARDLYRGTLCLLLVLLHDFPKFLSGYYFSLCDAIPYHCVQLRNIVLSTFPLSIVLPDPHLNMEHTIDSSLSWSKQWVRPT
;
A
#
# COMPACT_ATOMS: atom_id res chain seq x y z
N MET A 1 -6.94 -40.90 -22.14
CA MET A 1 -7.41 -41.68 -20.96
C MET A 1 -6.26 -42.01 -20.00
N LEU A 2 -5.47 -41.02 -19.55
CA LEU A 2 -4.23 -41.28 -18.79
C LEU A 2 -3.98 -40.20 -17.72
N HIS A 3 -4.88 -39.95 -16.77
CA HIS A 3 -4.62 -38.98 -15.69
C HIS A 3 -5.10 -39.32 -14.26
N PRO A 4 -6.26 -40.00 -14.03
CA PRO A 4 -6.70 -40.32 -12.67
C PRO A 4 -5.74 -41.18 -11.84
N PRO A 5 -5.13 -42.26 -12.38
CA PRO A 5 -4.26 -43.12 -11.57
C PRO A 5 -2.91 -42.47 -11.24
N LEU A 6 -2.43 -41.54 -12.07
CA LEU A 6 -1.19 -40.80 -11.81
C LEU A 6 -1.38 -39.81 -10.66
N LEU A 7 -2.47 -39.04 -10.67
CA LEU A 7 -2.81 -38.11 -9.58
C LEU A 7 -2.97 -38.83 -8.23
N ILE A 8 -3.70 -39.96 -8.22
CA ILE A 8 -3.89 -40.76 -7.00
C ILE A 8 -2.56 -41.31 -6.48
N LYS A 9 -1.66 -41.72 -7.39
CA LYS A 9 -0.32 -42.19 -7.02
C LYS A 9 0.51 -41.05 -6.42
N THR A 10 0.54 -39.87 -7.04
CA THR A 10 1.31 -38.72 -6.55
C THR A 10 0.83 -38.25 -5.17
N ILE A 11 -0.48 -38.28 -4.90
CA ILE A 11 -1.03 -37.96 -3.56
C ILE A 11 -0.61 -39.00 -2.53
N ARG A 12 -0.63 -40.30 -2.88
CA ARG A 12 -0.19 -41.37 -1.98
C ARG A 12 1.31 -41.28 -1.68
N ASP A 13 2.12 -40.94 -2.68
CA ASP A 13 3.55 -40.73 -2.52
C ASP A 13 3.81 -39.51 -1.60
N LEU A 14 3.02 -38.43 -1.74
CA LEU A 14 3.04 -37.27 -0.85
C LEU A 14 2.66 -37.63 0.60
N GLU A 15 1.58 -38.39 0.81
CA GLU A 15 1.16 -38.88 2.13
C GLU A 15 2.27 -39.71 2.80
N SER A 16 2.88 -40.63 2.06
CA SER A 16 4.01 -41.45 2.51
C SER A 16 5.19 -40.59 2.97
N LEU A 17 5.56 -39.57 2.19
CA LEU A 17 6.68 -38.67 2.53
C LEU A 17 6.38 -37.78 3.72
N ILE A 18 5.14 -37.30 3.88
CA ILE A 18 4.73 -36.50 5.05
C ILE A 18 4.86 -37.32 6.35
N ILE A 19 4.61 -38.63 6.32
CA ILE A 19 4.75 -39.50 7.49
C ILE A 19 6.23 -39.76 7.84
N GLN A 20 7.12 -39.78 6.84
CA GLN A 20 8.54 -40.10 7.05
C GLN A 20 9.37 -38.90 7.56
N LEU A 21 8.90 -37.66 7.34
CA LEU A 21 9.66 -36.44 7.64
C LEU A 21 9.28 -35.86 9.01
N HIS A 22 10.29 -35.62 9.85
CA HIS A 22 10.15 -34.99 11.17
C HIS A 22 10.54 -33.50 11.14
N ILE A 23 10.18 -32.79 10.07
CA ILE A 23 10.48 -31.36 9.89
C ILE A 23 9.27 -30.52 10.32
N PRO A 24 9.46 -29.41 11.08
CA PRO A 24 8.35 -28.66 11.67
C PRO A 24 7.57 -27.77 10.68
N SER A 25 8.19 -27.30 9.59
CA SER A 25 7.54 -26.36 8.65
C SER A 25 7.99 -26.53 7.19
N LEU A 26 7.13 -26.11 6.26
CA LEU A 26 7.39 -26.09 4.82
C LEU A 26 8.50 -25.09 4.45
N SER A 27 8.66 -24.02 5.23
CA SER A 27 9.71 -23.01 5.07
C SER A 27 11.12 -23.55 5.34
N ALA A 28 11.24 -24.59 6.16
CA ALA A 28 12.52 -25.24 6.47
C ALA A 28 12.98 -26.23 5.38
N LEU A 29 12.12 -26.54 4.40
CA LEU A 29 12.45 -27.48 3.32
C LEU A 29 13.29 -26.81 2.22
N PRO A 30 14.41 -27.42 1.77
CA PRO A 30 15.22 -26.94 0.65
C PRO A 30 14.39 -26.74 -0.63
N SER A 31 14.81 -25.79 -1.47
CA SER A 31 14.14 -25.47 -2.75
C SER A 31 14.03 -26.64 -3.73
N ASN A 32 14.92 -27.63 -3.62
CA ASN A 32 15.01 -28.83 -4.47
C ASN A 32 14.42 -30.10 -3.83
N HIS A 33 13.67 -29.98 -2.72
CA HIS A 33 13.13 -31.13 -2.02
C HIS A 33 12.00 -31.83 -2.80
N ASP A 34 11.92 -33.16 -2.74
CA ASP A 34 10.96 -33.99 -3.50
C ASP A 34 9.50 -33.58 -3.28
N ILE A 35 9.14 -33.16 -2.06
CA ILE A 35 7.83 -32.57 -1.75
C ILE A 35 7.48 -31.40 -2.68
N ARG A 36 8.41 -30.47 -2.92
CA ARG A 36 8.16 -29.31 -3.80
C ARG A 36 7.98 -29.74 -5.26
N HIS A 37 8.66 -30.80 -5.69
CA HIS A 37 8.46 -31.40 -7.01
C HIS A 37 7.07 -32.05 -7.13
N LEU A 38 6.67 -32.84 -6.13
CA LEU A 38 5.35 -33.48 -6.08
C LEU A 38 4.22 -32.46 -6.04
N LEU A 39 4.38 -31.36 -5.29
CA LEU A 39 3.44 -30.24 -5.26
C LEU A 39 3.21 -29.66 -6.67
N ARG A 40 4.29 -29.34 -7.40
CA ARG A 40 4.20 -28.84 -8.77
C ARG A 40 3.58 -29.88 -9.71
N GLN A 41 3.93 -31.16 -9.54
CA GLN A 41 3.39 -32.24 -10.36
C GLN A 41 1.88 -32.42 -10.16
N VAL A 42 1.39 -32.31 -8.92
CA VAL A 42 -0.05 -32.35 -8.62
C VAL A 42 -0.78 -31.20 -9.30
N LEU A 43 -0.26 -29.98 -9.19
CA LEU A 43 -0.87 -28.79 -9.81
C LEU A 43 -0.86 -28.88 -11.35
N TYR A 44 0.29 -29.27 -11.94
CA TYR A 44 0.45 -29.45 -13.38
C TYR A 44 -0.49 -30.53 -13.92
N THR A 45 -0.57 -31.70 -13.27
CA THR A 45 -1.43 -32.80 -13.72
C THR A 45 -2.91 -32.47 -13.57
N THR A 46 -3.27 -31.62 -12.60
CA THR A 46 -4.64 -31.12 -12.44
C THR A 46 -5.00 -30.13 -13.55
N ALA A 47 -4.08 -29.25 -13.94
CA ALA A 47 -4.27 -28.28 -15.04
C ALA A 47 -4.35 -28.93 -16.43
N GLU A 48 -3.58 -29.98 -16.68
CA GLU A 48 -3.57 -30.75 -17.94
C GLU A 48 -4.71 -31.79 -18.03
N SER A 49 -5.58 -31.86 -17.02
CA SER A 49 -6.68 -32.83 -17.02
C SER A 49 -7.72 -32.55 -18.12
N VAL A 50 -8.28 -33.63 -18.69
CA VAL A 50 -9.27 -33.56 -19.78
C VAL A 50 -10.56 -32.89 -19.32
N ASP A 51 -10.94 -33.10 -18.05
CA ASP A 51 -12.10 -32.47 -17.43
C ASP A 51 -11.66 -31.36 -16.48
N ARG A 52 -11.57 -30.14 -17.03
CA ARG A 52 -11.07 -28.94 -16.37
C ARG A 52 -12.00 -28.38 -15.27
N HIS A 53 -13.21 -28.90 -15.12
CA HIS A 53 -14.13 -28.48 -14.05
C HIS A 53 -14.25 -29.56 -12.98
N HIS A 54 -14.43 -30.83 -13.35
CA HIS A 54 -14.66 -31.90 -12.37
C HIS A 54 -13.38 -32.36 -11.66
N THR A 55 -12.27 -32.46 -12.38
CA THR A 55 -11.01 -32.97 -11.81
C THR A 55 -10.44 -32.06 -10.72
N PRO A 56 -10.37 -30.73 -10.91
CA PRO A 56 -9.90 -29.82 -9.86
C PRO A 56 -10.79 -29.82 -8.63
N LEU A 57 -12.10 -30.01 -8.80
CA LEU A 57 -13.05 -30.06 -7.70
C LEU A 57 -12.93 -31.34 -6.88
N LEU A 58 -12.84 -32.50 -7.54
CA LEU A 58 -12.53 -33.76 -6.85
C LEU A 58 -11.20 -33.68 -6.10
N MET A 59 -10.23 -32.98 -6.69
CA MET A 59 -8.91 -32.77 -6.10
C MET A 59 -8.99 -31.91 -4.84
N SER A 60 -9.71 -30.79 -4.88
CA SER A 60 -9.89 -29.93 -3.70
C SER A 60 -10.63 -30.66 -2.58
N GLN A 61 -11.69 -31.41 -2.90
CA GLN A 61 -12.40 -32.25 -1.94
C GLN A 61 -11.48 -33.30 -1.31
N LYS A 62 -10.61 -33.94 -2.09
CA LYS A 62 -9.63 -34.90 -1.59
C LYS A 62 -8.59 -34.23 -0.68
N ILE A 63 -8.05 -33.08 -1.07
CA ILE A 63 -7.08 -32.32 -0.26
C ILE A 63 -7.70 -31.88 1.06
N VAL A 64 -8.94 -31.38 1.05
CA VAL A 64 -9.67 -31.01 2.26
C VAL A 64 -9.85 -32.24 3.17
N GLN A 65 -10.21 -33.41 2.61
CA GLN A 65 -10.30 -34.64 3.39
C GLN A 65 -8.97 -35.01 4.07
N LEU A 66 -7.84 -34.82 3.39
CA LEU A 66 -6.51 -35.11 3.92
C LEU A 66 -6.05 -34.08 4.95
N LEU A 67 -6.39 -32.81 4.74
CA LEU A 67 -6.11 -31.71 5.66
C LEU A 67 -6.69 -32.01 7.06
N TYR A 68 -7.94 -32.47 7.13
CA TYR A 68 -8.59 -32.80 8.40
C TYR A 68 -8.20 -34.17 8.98
N LYS A 69 -7.63 -35.08 8.18
CA LYS A 69 -7.10 -36.37 8.67
C LYS A 69 -5.67 -36.28 9.22
N THR A 70 -4.95 -35.21 8.90
CA THR A 70 -3.52 -35.14 9.18
C THR A 70 -3.21 -34.61 10.58
N SER A 71 -2.39 -35.34 11.33
CA SER A 71 -1.90 -34.96 12.66
C SER A 71 -0.62 -34.10 12.63
N SER A 72 0.13 -34.13 11.52
CA SER A 72 1.39 -33.39 11.35
C SER A 72 1.18 -31.93 10.94
N GLN A 73 1.95 -31.00 11.54
CA GLN A 73 1.96 -29.58 11.17
C GLN A 73 2.41 -29.37 9.72
N LEU A 74 3.48 -30.06 9.30
CA LEU A 74 4.00 -30.01 7.94
C LEU A 74 2.94 -30.40 6.91
N GLY A 75 2.19 -31.46 7.20
CA GLY A 75 1.12 -31.91 6.32
C GLY A 75 0.01 -30.87 6.19
N ARG A 76 -0.39 -30.20 7.28
CA ARG A 76 -1.37 -29.10 7.23
C ARG A 76 -0.89 -27.97 6.33
N GLU A 77 0.36 -27.52 6.47
CA GLU A 77 0.93 -26.46 5.63
C GLU A 77 0.96 -26.86 4.14
N ILE A 78 1.34 -28.10 3.84
CA ILE A 78 1.38 -28.65 2.48
C ILE A 78 -0.02 -28.68 1.86
N TYR A 79 -1.02 -29.23 2.57
CA TYR A 79 -2.38 -29.33 2.05
C TYR A 79 -3.06 -27.96 1.91
N VAL A 80 -2.82 -27.04 2.85
CA VAL A 80 -3.32 -25.66 2.73
C VAL A 80 -2.67 -24.94 1.54
N THR A 81 -1.36 -25.12 1.32
CA THR A 81 -0.68 -24.55 0.16
C THR A 81 -1.21 -25.11 -1.16
N LEU A 82 -1.47 -26.43 -1.24
CA LEU A 82 -2.10 -27.03 -2.42
C LEU A 82 -3.50 -26.48 -2.66
N LEU A 83 -4.30 -26.37 -1.61
CA LEU A 83 -5.66 -25.86 -1.71
C LEU A 83 -5.67 -24.40 -2.15
N ASP A 84 -4.79 -23.57 -1.60
CA ASP A 84 -4.62 -22.17 -1.98
C ASP A 84 -4.27 -22.02 -3.47
N GLN A 85 -3.27 -22.78 -3.95
CA GLN A 85 -2.88 -22.76 -5.37
C GLN A 85 -4.00 -23.24 -6.31
N LEU A 86 -4.80 -24.24 -5.89
CA LEU A 86 -5.96 -24.67 -6.65
C LEU A 86 -7.06 -23.61 -6.69
N CYS A 87 -7.33 -22.93 -5.56
CA CYS A 87 -8.28 -21.83 -5.50
C CYS A 87 -7.85 -20.63 -6.36
N CYS A 88 -6.55 -20.31 -6.41
CA CYS A 88 -6.04 -19.26 -7.31
C CYS A 88 -6.15 -19.64 -8.80
N THR A 89 -6.07 -20.93 -9.13
CA THR A 89 -6.08 -21.40 -10.52
C THR A 89 -7.50 -21.62 -11.05
N PHE A 90 -8.43 -22.07 -10.20
CA PHE A 90 -9.79 -22.45 -10.58
C PHE A 90 -10.84 -21.73 -9.71
N GLU A 91 -11.61 -20.82 -10.31
CA GLU A 91 -12.60 -20.00 -9.59
C GLU A 91 -13.73 -20.84 -8.97
N ASP A 92 -14.18 -21.89 -9.66
CA ASP A 92 -15.22 -22.80 -9.16
C ASP A 92 -14.76 -23.54 -7.90
N VAL A 93 -13.48 -23.92 -7.84
CA VAL A 93 -12.87 -24.56 -6.67
C VAL A 93 -12.81 -23.59 -5.50
N ALA A 94 -12.43 -22.33 -5.75
CA ALA A 94 -12.42 -21.31 -4.70
C ALA A 94 -13.82 -21.09 -4.12
N LYS A 95 -14.84 -20.95 -4.99
CA LYS A 95 -16.24 -20.79 -4.56
C LYS A 95 -16.70 -21.96 -3.72
N GLU A 96 -16.52 -23.19 -4.17
CA GLU A 96 -17.00 -24.37 -3.45
C GLU A 96 -16.22 -24.62 -2.15
N ALA A 97 -14.88 -24.58 -2.20
CA ALA A 97 -14.04 -24.89 -1.05
C ALA A 97 -14.20 -23.85 0.07
N ILE A 98 -14.20 -22.55 -0.24
CA ILE A 98 -14.37 -21.48 0.76
C ILE A 98 -15.80 -21.50 1.31
N THR A 99 -16.82 -21.69 0.45
CA THR A 99 -18.21 -21.79 0.90
C THR A 99 -18.39 -23.00 1.82
N TRP A 100 -17.80 -24.14 1.47
CA TRP A 100 -17.84 -25.33 2.30
C TRP A 100 -17.16 -25.07 3.64
N LEU A 101 -15.95 -24.51 3.65
CA LEU A 101 -15.19 -24.20 4.87
C LEU A 101 -15.92 -23.23 5.81
N LEU A 102 -16.57 -22.20 5.29
CA LEU A 102 -17.23 -21.17 6.11
C LEU A 102 -18.65 -21.52 6.58
N TYR A 103 -19.48 -22.13 5.72
CA TYR A 103 -20.93 -22.21 5.97
C TYR A 103 -21.47 -23.61 6.26
N THR A 104 -20.69 -24.66 6.00
CA THR A 104 -21.18 -26.03 6.23
C THR A 104 -21.08 -26.41 7.71
N LYS A 105 -22.21 -26.81 8.28
CA LYS A 105 -22.33 -27.26 9.68
C LYS A 105 -21.87 -28.72 9.81
N ASP A 106 -20.56 -28.95 9.90
CA ASP A 106 -19.96 -30.26 10.12
C ASP A 106 -19.02 -30.20 11.33
N GLU A 107 -19.29 -31.01 12.35
CA GLU A 107 -18.51 -31.06 13.59
C GLU A 107 -17.06 -31.53 13.36
N HIS A 108 -16.80 -32.29 12.30
CA HIS A 108 -15.46 -32.75 11.94
C HIS A 108 -14.53 -31.59 11.51
N LYS A 109 -15.08 -30.39 11.25
CA LYS A 109 -14.31 -29.18 10.92
C LYS A 109 -13.71 -28.48 12.12
N LEU A 110 -14.12 -28.85 13.34
CA LEU A 110 -13.72 -28.19 14.59
C LEU A 110 -12.31 -28.60 15.01
N ASN A 111 -11.32 -28.26 14.17
CA ASN A 111 -9.91 -28.53 14.40
C ASN A 111 -9.13 -27.21 14.44
N ILE A 112 -8.82 -26.74 15.64
CA ILE A 112 -8.16 -25.44 15.89
C ILE A 112 -6.87 -25.31 15.06
N PRO A 113 -5.93 -26.29 15.09
CA PRO A 113 -4.71 -26.19 14.29
C PRO A 113 -4.93 -26.07 12.77
N VAL A 114 -5.95 -26.72 12.22
CA VAL A 114 -6.27 -26.62 10.79
C VAL A 114 -6.80 -25.23 10.45
N THR A 115 -7.75 -24.73 11.24
CA THR A 115 -8.33 -23.39 11.07
C THR A 115 -7.25 -22.31 11.20
N VAL A 116 -6.34 -22.44 12.16
CA VAL A 116 -5.17 -21.56 12.33
C VAL A 116 -4.28 -21.55 11.08
N THR A 117 -3.98 -22.72 10.52
CA THR A 117 -3.14 -22.82 9.32
C THR A 117 -3.83 -22.20 8.09
N LEU A 118 -5.13 -22.38 7.95
CA LEU A 118 -5.95 -21.76 6.89
C LEU A 118 -6.04 -20.23 7.02
N LEU A 119 -6.09 -19.70 8.25
CA LEU A 119 -6.06 -18.26 8.50
C LEU A 119 -4.66 -17.69 8.21
N ARG A 120 -3.58 -18.38 8.62
CA ARG A 120 -2.20 -17.97 8.33
C ARG A 120 -1.88 -17.91 6.83
N SER A 121 -2.46 -18.79 6.02
CA SER A 121 -2.25 -18.76 4.57
C SER A 121 -3.04 -17.66 3.86
N GLY A 122 -3.98 -17.00 4.54
CA GLY A 122 -4.87 -16.01 3.94
C GLY A 122 -6.00 -16.60 3.08
N LEU A 123 -6.13 -17.93 3.03
CA LEU A 123 -7.18 -18.60 2.24
C LEU A 123 -8.57 -18.36 2.82
N MET A 124 -8.67 -18.20 4.15
CA MET A 124 -9.90 -17.80 4.83
C MET A 124 -9.79 -16.37 5.36
N ASN A 125 -10.85 -15.59 5.16
CA ASN A 125 -10.93 -14.24 5.70
C ASN A 125 -11.28 -14.29 7.20
N VAL A 126 -10.41 -13.70 8.02
CA VAL A 126 -10.57 -13.61 9.48
C VAL A 126 -11.91 -12.96 9.88
N SER A 127 -12.37 -11.92 9.17
CA SER A 127 -13.62 -11.23 9.52
C SER A 127 -14.87 -12.04 9.18
N LEU A 128 -14.84 -12.80 8.07
CA LEU A 128 -15.93 -13.72 7.73
C LEU A 128 -15.98 -14.87 8.73
N GLN A 129 -14.82 -15.40 9.12
CA GLN A 129 -14.72 -16.42 10.15
C GLN A 129 -15.23 -15.92 11.50
N ASP A 130 -14.89 -14.69 11.90
CA ASP A 130 -15.37 -14.04 13.13
C ASP A 130 -16.92 -13.94 13.16
N GLN A 131 -17.52 -13.50 12.05
CA GLN A 131 -18.98 -13.41 11.93
C GLN A 131 -19.67 -14.78 11.97
N GLN A 132 -19.07 -15.83 11.41
CA GLN A 132 -19.63 -17.19 11.46
C GLN A 132 -19.48 -17.81 12.86
N LEU A 133 -18.33 -17.62 13.51
CA LEU A 133 -18.10 -18.11 14.87
C LEU A 133 -19.01 -17.45 15.89
N ALA A 134 -19.28 -16.15 15.75
CA ALA A 134 -20.26 -15.46 16.58
C ALA A 134 -21.69 -16.02 16.43
N LYS A 135 -22.03 -16.62 15.28
CA LYS A 135 -23.35 -17.23 15.02
C LYS A 135 -23.43 -18.70 15.44
N ILE A 136 -22.34 -19.44 15.29
CA ILE A 136 -22.26 -20.87 15.61
C ILE A 136 -21.81 -20.97 17.07
N PHE A 137 -22.77 -21.09 17.99
CA PHE A 137 -22.55 -21.16 19.45
C PHE A 137 -21.72 -22.37 19.90
N LEU A 138 -20.41 -22.39 19.60
CA LEU A 138 -19.46 -23.42 19.99
C LEU A 138 -18.38 -22.81 20.89
N GLN A 139 -18.74 -22.65 22.17
CA GLN A 139 -17.95 -21.89 23.16
C GLN A 139 -16.49 -22.35 23.28
N ASN A 140 -16.23 -23.66 23.36
CA ASN A 140 -14.87 -24.19 23.56
C ASN A 140 -14.00 -24.03 22.29
N PHE A 141 -14.58 -24.29 21.12
CA PHE A 141 -13.86 -24.12 19.84
C PHE A 141 -13.53 -22.65 19.58
N ALA A 142 -14.49 -21.75 19.81
CA ALA A 142 -14.29 -20.32 19.65
C ALA A 142 -13.22 -19.77 20.61
N ALA A 143 -13.28 -20.14 21.90
CA ALA A 143 -12.30 -19.71 22.88
C ALA A 143 -10.88 -20.23 22.57
N GLY A 144 -10.74 -21.52 22.27
CA GLY A 144 -9.45 -22.12 21.92
C GLY A 144 -8.86 -21.55 20.62
N LEU A 145 -9.71 -21.25 19.63
CA LEU A 145 -9.25 -20.63 18.39
C LEU A 145 -8.78 -19.18 18.61
N VAL A 146 -9.53 -18.38 19.37
CA VAL A 146 -9.14 -16.99 19.70
C VAL A 146 -7.82 -16.99 20.47
N GLN A 147 -7.66 -17.90 21.44
CA GLN A 147 -6.43 -18.03 22.21
C GLN A 147 -5.23 -18.38 21.31
N GLU A 148 -5.34 -19.42 20.48
CA GLU A 148 -4.24 -19.85 19.60
C GLU A 148 -3.87 -18.78 18.55
N CYS A 149 -4.88 -18.06 18.05
CA CYS A 149 -4.70 -16.94 17.12
C CYS A 149 -3.93 -15.76 17.70
N LEU A 150 -4.17 -15.45 18.98
CA LEU A 150 -3.53 -14.33 19.70
C LEU A 150 -2.19 -14.73 20.32
N SER A 151 -2.01 -15.99 20.71
CA SER A 151 -0.79 -16.52 21.35
C SER A 151 0.27 -17.05 20.38
N SER A 152 -0.06 -17.22 19.09
CA SER A 152 0.92 -17.60 18.07
C SER A 152 2.01 -16.53 17.92
N GLU A 153 3.27 -16.94 17.69
CA GLU A 153 4.37 -16.06 17.30
C GLU A 153 4.74 -16.29 15.82
N PRO A 154 4.51 -15.33 14.90
CA PRO A 154 3.79 -14.06 15.06
C PRO A 154 2.27 -14.26 15.22
N PRO A 155 1.55 -13.30 15.85
CA PRO A 155 0.10 -13.41 16.03
C PRO A 155 -0.60 -13.40 14.68
N ILE A 156 -1.54 -14.33 14.51
CA ILE A 156 -2.24 -14.54 13.24
C ILE A 156 -3.21 -13.38 12.97
N THR A 157 -3.76 -12.82 14.05
CA THR A 157 -4.77 -11.77 14.01
C THR A 157 -4.71 -10.93 15.29
N SER A 158 -5.23 -9.70 15.22
CA SER A 158 -5.36 -8.81 16.37
C SER A 158 -6.74 -8.93 17.04
N GLN A 159 -6.83 -8.57 18.32
CA GLN A 159 -8.11 -8.50 19.03
C GLN A 159 -9.17 -7.66 18.30
N SER A 160 -8.75 -6.64 17.55
CA SER A 160 -9.64 -5.79 16.74
C SER A 160 -10.28 -6.48 15.53
N GLN A 161 -9.77 -7.63 15.09
CA GLN A 161 -10.29 -8.39 13.96
C GLN A 161 -11.26 -9.52 14.38
N LEU A 162 -11.32 -9.84 15.67
CA LEU A 162 -12.20 -10.87 16.27
C LEU A 162 -13.29 -10.27 17.16
N THR A 163 -13.76 -9.06 16.82
CA THR A 163 -14.67 -8.28 17.67
C THR A 163 -15.98 -9.01 17.94
N TYR A 164 -16.58 -9.66 16.94
CA TYR A 164 -17.89 -10.31 17.10
C TYR A 164 -17.79 -11.54 18.01
N THR A 165 -16.77 -12.37 17.83
CA THR A 165 -16.56 -13.57 18.66
C THR A 165 -16.21 -13.18 20.09
N ILE A 166 -15.33 -12.20 20.30
CA ILE A 166 -14.95 -11.73 21.65
C ILE A 166 -16.16 -11.11 22.38
N GLU A 167 -17.01 -10.35 21.68
CA GLU A 167 -18.21 -9.76 22.26
C GLU A 167 -19.23 -10.83 22.70
N VAL A 168 -19.50 -11.83 21.86
CA VAL A 168 -20.40 -12.95 22.21
C VAL A 168 -19.85 -13.76 23.39
N LEU A 169 -18.55 -14.03 23.42
CA LEU A 169 -17.89 -14.72 24.54
C LEU A 169 -17.97 -13.89 25.83
N GLY A 170 -17.79 -12.56 25.75
CA GLY A 170 -17.93 -11.64 26.88
C GLY A 170 -19.36 -11.56 27.41
N GLN A 171 -20.37 -11.50 26.52
CA GLN A 171 -21.78 -11.53 26.91
C GLN A 171 -22.15 -12.85 27.61
N LEU A 172 -21.61 -13.98 27.15
CA LEU A 172 -21.82 -15.28 27.79
C LEU A 172 -21.17 -15.38 29.17
N ALA A 173 -19.98 -14.79 29.34
CA ALA A 173 -19.29 -14.70 30.62
C ALA A 173 -20.10 -13.87 31.63
N GLN A 174 -20.62 -12.72 31.20
CA GLN A 174 -21.47 -11.86 32.03
C GLN A 174 -22.82 -12.51 32.39
N ALA A 175 -23.39 -13.30 31.48
CA ALA A 175 -24.64 -14.03 31.70
C ALA A 175 -24.49 -15.28 32.60
N SER A 176 -23.30 -15.57 33.13
CA SER A 176 -22.99 -16.78 33.93
C SER A 176 -23.31 -18.11 33.23
N LYS A 177 -23.31 -18.11 31.88
CA LYS A 177 -23.55 -19.28 31.01
C LYS A 177 -22.29 -19.71 30.24
N ALA A 178 -21.14 -19.17 30.61
CA ALA A 178 -19.85 -19.44 29.97
C ALA A 178 -19.10 -20.58 30.66
N ASN A 179 -18.44 -21.41 29.85
CA ASN A 179 -17.52 -22.43 30.32
C ASN A 179 -16.23 -21.82 30.91
N GLU A 180 -15.51 -22.60 31.73
CA GLU A 180 -14.30 -22.18 32.42
C GLU A 180 -13.21 -21.66 31.46
N GLU A 181 -13.08 -22.23 30.26
CA GLU A 181 -12.14 -21.78 29.22
C GLU A 181 -12.48 -20.39 28.67
N VAL A 182 -13.77 -20.07 28.52
CA VAL A 182 -14.25 -18.77 28.06
C VAL A 182 -13.99 -17.71 29.13
N ASN A 183 -14.25 -18.03 30.40
CA ASN A 183 -14.00 -17.11 31.51
C ASN A 183 -12.50 -16.82 31.65
N ARG A 184 -11.64 -17.84 31.51
CA ARG A 184 -10.17 -17.67 31.50
C ARG A 184 -9.71 -16.76 30.37
N LEU A 185 -10.22 -16.95 29.16
CA LEU A 185 -9.88 -16.12 28.01
C LEU A 185 -10.35 -14.66 28.20
N VAL A 186 -11.56 -14.46 28.70
CA VAL A 186 -12.13 -13.13 28.96
C VAL A 186 -11.32 -12.39 30.04
N ASP A 187 -10.90 -13.09 31.11
CA ASP A 187 -10.03 -12.53 32.16
C ASP A 187 -8.64 -12.15 31.62
N ASP A 188 -8.04 -13.00 30.78
CA ASP A 188 -6.75 -12.75 30.11
C ASP A 188 -6.84 -11.54 29.15
N LEU A 189 -7.96 -11.40 28.42
CA LEU A 189 -8.21 -10.28 27.50
C LEU A 189 -8.49 -8.96 28.24
N HIS A 190 -9.14 -9.00 29.41
CA HIS A 190 -9.43 -7.81 30.23
C HIS A 190 -8.26 -7.35 31.12
N GLY A 191 -7.14 -8.08 31.14
CA GLY A 191 -5.92 -7.64 31.83
C GLY A 191 -6.00 -7.70 33.36
N VAL A 192 -6.82 -8.59 33.93
CA VAL A 192 -6.82 -8.85 35.38
C VAL A 192 -5.63 -9.73 35.72
N ARG A 193 -4.46 -9.11 35.88
CA ARG A 193 -3.24 -9.77 36.37
C ARG A 193 -3.46 -10.27 37.79
N ARG A 194 -3.64 -11.59 37.99
CA ARG A 194 -3.46 -12.19 39.33
C ARG A 194 -1.98 -12.13 39.72
N PRO A 195 -1.66 -11.79 40.98
CA PRO A 195 -0.30 -11.82 41.48
C PRO A 195 0.10 -13.27 41.75
N SER A 196 0.79 -13.91 40.82
CA SER A 196 1.56 -15.13 41.11
C SER A 196 2.97 -14.71 41.53
N THR A 197 3.22 -14.87 42.83
CA THR A 197 4.52 -14.84 43.49
C THR A 197 5.51 -15.79 42.80
N SER A 198 6.64 -15.27 42.30
CA SER A 198 8.01 -15.75 42.57
C SER A 198 9.05 -15.13 41.61
N THR A 199 10.00 -14.42 42.23
CA THR A 199 11.46 -14.38 41.92
C THR A 199 11.98 -13.65 40.66
N THR A 200 12.41 -12.39 40.89
CA THR A 200 13.63 -11.70 40.41
C THR A 200 14.42 -12.29 39.22
N LEU A 201 14.59 -11.53 38.13
CA LEU A 201 15.78 -10.71 37.77
C LEU A 201 15.66 -10.18 36.32
N ASP A 202 16.12 -8.94 36.13
CA ASP A 202 16.60 -8.29 34.90
C ASP A 202 15.64 -7.97 33.74
N GLY A 203 15.00 -6.80 33.87
CA GLY A 203 15.30 -5.64 33.02
C GLY A 203 15.18 -5.75 31.49
N VAL A 204 13.97 -5.56 30.97
CA VAL A 204 13.73 -4.68 29.80
C VAL A 204 12.35 -4.04 29.98
N VAL A 205 12.31 -2.80 30.47
CA VAL A 205 11.11 -1.97 30.40
C VAL A 205 10.96 -1.52 28.95
N VAL A 206 10.11 -2.20 28.19
CA VAL A 206 9.60 -1.65 26.92
C VAL A 206 8.66 -0.51 27.30
N HIS A 207 9.14 0.72 27.18
CA HIS A 207 8.32 1.92 27.25
C HIS A 207 7.32 1.93 26.08
N GLN A 208 6.08 1.49 26.33
CA GLN A 208 4.92 2.02 25.61
C GLN A 208 4.69 3.46 26.13
N PRO A 209 4.66 4.50 25.27
CA PRO A 209 4.44 5.86 25.72
C PRO A 209 2.99 5.98 26.22
N SER A 210 2.81 6.19 27.52
CA SER A 210 1.51 6.55 28.09
C SER A 210 1.13 7.94 27.56
N VAL A 211 0.15 7.99 26.65
CA VAL A 211 -0.41 9.27 26.19
C VAL A 211 -1.10 9.93 27.39
N LYS A 212 -0.58 11.09 27.81
CA LYS A 212 -1.13 11.88 28.92
C LYS A 212 -2.65 12.09 28.74
N PRO A 213 -3.46 12.00 29.80
CA PRO A 213 -4.92 12.10 29.70
C PRO A 213 -5.40 13.41 29.05
N GLU A 214 -4.67 14.52 29.28
CA GLU A 214 -4.93 15.82 28.66
C GLU A 214 -4.78 15.79 27.13
N THR A 215 -3.81 15.03 26.60
CA THR A 215 -3.58 14.89 25.16
C THR A 215 -4.71 14.11 24.49
N LYS A 216 -5.32 13.13 25.18
CA LYS A 216 -6.50 12.41 24.68
C LYS A 216 -7.72 13.32 24.57
N GLN A 217 -7.99 14.12 25.62
CA GLN A 217 -9.09 15.09 25.60
C GLN A 217 -8.92 16.14 24.50
N LEU A 218 -7.70 16.65 24.31
CA LEU A 218 -7.41 17.58 23.22
C LEU A 218 -7.60 16.93 21.85
N ARG A 219 -7.13 15.70 21.67
CA ARG A 219 -7.32 14.91 20.43
C ARG A 219 -8.79 14.77 20.08
N GLU A 220 -9.63 14.40 21.04
CA GLU A 220 -11.09 14.27 20.85
C GLU A 220 -11.72 15.61 20.45
N LYS A 221 -11.34 16.70 21.12
CA LYS A 221 -11.80 18.05 20.78
C LYS A 221 -11.43 18.41 19.34
N LEU A 222 -10.19 18.19 18.93
CA LEU A 222 -9.69 18.49 17.57
C LEU A 222 -10.38 17.61 16.50
N PHE A 223 -10.62 16.33 16.83
CA PHE A 223 -11.34 15.41 15.97
C PHE A 223 -12.78 15.88 15.70
N VAL A 224 -13.49 16.37 16.72
CA VAL A 224 -14.85 16.92 16.56
C VAL A 224 -14.86 18.11 15.60
N TRP A 225 -13.87 19.02 15.68
CA TRP A 225 -13.76 20.13 14.72
C TRP A 225 -13.57 19.63 13.28
N PHE A 226 -12.70 18.63 13.10
CA PHE A 226 -12.50 18.04 11.79
C PHE A 226 -13.78 17.35 11.26
N GLN A 227 -14.48 16.59 12.09
CA GLN A 227 -15.76 15.98 11.71
C GLN A 227 -16.81 17.02 11.31
N GLN A 228 -16.87 18.15 12.02
CA GLN A 228 -17.74 19.26 11.63
C GLN A 228 -17.40 19.80 10.24
N TRP A 229 -16.11 19.97 9.93
CA TRP A 229 -15.68 20.36 8.59
C TRP A 229 -16.06 19.32 7.53
N VAL A 230 -15.81 18.04 7.80
CA VAL A 230 -16.20 16.95 6.90
C VAL A 230 -17.69 17.07 6.61
N ASN A 231 -18.55 17.17 7.63
CA ASN A 231 -20.00 17.33 7.47
C ASN A 231 -20.41 18.56 6.66
N ILE A 232 -19.76 19.71 6.87
CA ILE A 232 -19.97 20.93 6.08
C ILE A 232 -19.62 20.67 4.61
N PHE A 233 -18.48 20.02 4.36
CA PHE A 233 -18.02 19.66 3.03
C PHE A 233 -18.98 18.70 2.32
N GLN A 234 -19.59 17.73 3.03
CA GLN A 234 -20.55 16.79 2.42
C GLN A 234 -21.88 17.45 2.07
N ARG A 235 -22.38 18.35 2.93
CA ARG A 235 -23.74 18.91 2.82
C ARG A 235 -23.81 20.18 1.98
N SER A 236 -22.71 20.92 1.90
CA SER A 236 -22.69 22.21 1.22
C SER A 236 -22.41 22.05 -0.27
N HIS A 237 -23.29 22.61 -1.09
CA HIS A 237 -23.06 22.75 -2.53
C HIS A 237 -21.94 23.75 -2.84
N SER A 238 -21.57 24.62 -1.88
CA SER A 238 -20.48 25.58 -1.97
C SER A 238 -19.69 25.60 -0.65
N PRO A 239 -18.70 24.71 -0.46
CA PRO A 239 -17.94 24.61 0.78
C PRO A 239 -17.14 25.87 1.12
N GLU A 240 -16.78 26.68 0.11
CA GLU A 240 -16.06 27.95 0.30
C GLU A 240 -16.86 28.97 1.11
N LYS A 241 -18.17 29.11 0.86
CA LYS A 241 -19.01 30.06 1.61
C LYS A 241 -19.13 29.67 3.08
N ALA A 242 -19.17 28.37 3.36
CA ALA A 242 -19.23 27.84 4.71
C ALA A 242 -17.86 27.81 5.42
N PHE A 243 -16.76 28.01 4.68
CA PHE A 243 -15.41 28.03 5.24
C PHE A 243 -15.16 29.23 6.17
N VAL A 244 -15.56 30.45 5.77
CA VAL A 244 -15.33 31.67 6.56
C VAL A 244 -15.91 31.60 7.99
N PRO A 245 -17.20 31.22 8.21
CA PRO A 245 -17.71 31.07 9.57
C PRO A 245 -17.03 29.93 10.33
N TYR A 246 -16.69 28.83 9.65
CA TYR A 246 -15.99 27.69 10.25
C TYR A 246 -14.58 28.09 10.75
N ILE A 247 -13.76 28.74 9.90
CA ILE A 247 -12.39 29.12 10.25
C ILE A 247 -12.37 30.20 11.34
N THR A 248 -13.34 31.10 11.34
CA THR A 248 -13.51 32.11 12.40
C THR A 248 -13.75 31.45 13.75
N GLN A 249 -14.62 30.44 13.80
CA GLN A 249 -14.89 29.69 15.03
C GLN A 249 -13.67 28.85 15.46
N LEU A 250 -13.00 28.20 14.52
CA LEU A 250 -11.78 27.42 14.78
C LEU A 250 -10.66 28.31 15.37
N THR A 251 -10.54 29.53 14.86
CA THR A 251 -9.55 30.53 15.32
C THR A 251 -9.93 31.10 16.69
N LYS A 252 -11.23 31.34 16.96
CA LYS A 252 -11.74 31.75 18.28
C LYS A 252 -11.41 30.73 19.36
N GLN A 253 -11.43 29.44 19.03
CA GLN A 253 -11.04 28.35 19.93
C GLN A 253 -9.53 28.24 20.17
N GLY A 254 -8.72 29.08 19.52
CA GLY A 254 -7.26 29.10 19.66
C GLY A 254 -6.52 27.98 18.94
N ILE A 255 -7.21 27.14 18.17
CA ILE A 255 -6.63 25.93 17.55
C ILE A 255 -5.55 26.28 16.53
N LEU A 256 -5.76 27.35 15.74
CA LEU A 256 -4.79 27.80 14.74
C LEU A 256 -3.85 28.91 15.22
N LYS A 257 -3.98 29.35 16.48
CA LYS A 257 -3.16 30.45 17.03
C LYS A 257 -1.83 29.95 17.59
N VAL A 258 -1.83 28.78 18.21
CA VAL A 258 -0.66 28.18 18.85
C VAL A 258 -0.08 27.13 17.90
N GLU A 259 1.21 27.24 17.59
CA GLU A 259 1.87 26.40 16.59
C GLU A 259 1.74 24.90 16.88
N ASP A 260 1.98 24.49 18.13
CA ASP A 260 1.88 23.08 18.56
C ASP A 260 0.45 22.53 18.40
N VAL A 261 -0.56 23.32 18.76
CA VAL A 261 -1.97 22.92 18.66
C VAL A 261 -2.40 22.84 17.19
N SER A 262 -1.94 23.76 16.36
CA SER A 262 -2.22 23.76 14.92
C SER A 262 -1.58 22.54 14.23
N SER A 263 -0.35 22.21 14.60
CA SER A 263 0.37 21.04 14.08
C SER A 263 -0.35 19.76 14.49
N PHE A 264 -0.74 19.67 15.76
CA PHE A 264 -1.48 18.53 16.28
C PHE A 264 -2.87 18.40 15.63
N PHE A 265 -3.54 19.52 15.32
CA PHE A 265 -4.80 19.53 14.58
C PHE A 265 -4.67 18.87 13.21
N PHE A 266 -3.65 19.23 12.41
CA PHE A 266 -3.43 18.61 11.11
C PHE A 266 -3.04 17.13 11.23
N CYS A 267 -2.26 16.73 12.23
CA CYS A 267 -2.02 15.32 12.54
C CYS A 267 -3.34 14.57 12.77
N VAL A 268 -4.19 15.10 13.67
CA VAL A 268 -5.48 14.48 14.01
C VAL A 268 -6.41 14.41 12.80
N CYS A 269 -6.43 15.43 11.94
CA CYS A 269 -7.23 15.41 10.70
C CYS A 269 -6.78 14.28 9.76
N LEU A 270 -5.48 14.12 9.56
CA LEU A 270 -4.94 13.09 8.67
C LEU A 270 -5.22 11.69 9.24
N GLU A 271 -4.90 11.47 10.52
CA GLU A 271 -5.15 10.21 11.22
C GLU A 271 -6.65 9.85 11.23
N ALA A 272 -7.53 10.83 11.40
CA ALA A 272 -8.97 10.64 11.30
C ALA A 272 -9.40 10.23 9.89
N GLY A 273 -8.86 10.88 8.86
CA GLY A 273 -9.10 10.54 7.46
C GLY A 273 -8.63 9.13 7.11
N ILE A 274 -7.45 8.74 7.58
CA ILE A 274 -6.90 7.38 7.47
C ILE A 274 -7.83 6.37 8.13
N ASN A 275 -8.20 6.59 9.39
CA ASN A 275 -9.07 5.67 10.13
C ASN A 275 -10.45 5.55 9.48
N SER A 276 -10.99 6.64 8.95
CA SER A 276 -12.25 6.62 8.19
C SER A 276 -12.12 5.76 6.93
N TYR A 277 -11.04 5.92 6.17
CA TYR A 277 -10.77 5.11 4.99
C TYR A 277 -10.67 3.62 5.33
N MET A 278 -9.87 3.27 6.35
CA MET A 278 -9.69 1.90 6.80
C MET A 278 -11.01 1.23 7.18
N LYS A 279 -11.86 1.96 7.92
CA LYS A 279 -13.20 1.49 8.29
C LYS A 279 -14.08 1.23 7.07
N CYS A 280 -14.12 2.17 6.12
CA CYS A 280 -14.92 2.04 4.91
C CYS A 280 -14.45 0.88 4.03
N VAL A 281 -13.14 0.71 3.85
CA VAL A 281 -12.55 -0.42 3.11
C VAL A 281 -12.89 -1.75 3.77
N THR A 282 -12.84 -1.83 5.09
CA THR A 282 -13.20 -3.05 5.85
C THR A 282 -14.69 -3.36 5.73
N ALA A 283 -15.54 -2.33 5.69
CA ALA A 283 -16.98 -2.44 5.49
C ALA A 283 -17.40 -2.72 4.03
N GLY A 284 -16.48 -2.59 3.07
CA GLY A 284 -16.78 -2.70 1.64
C GLY A 284 -17.43 -1.46 1.02
N GLU A 285 -17.48 -0.34 1.76
CA GLU A 285 -18.10 0.93 1.33
C GLU A 285 -17.08 1.85 0.66
N PHE A 286 -16.75 1.58 -0.61
CA PHE A 286 -15.68 2.32 -1.28
C PHE A 286 -16.07 3.75 -1.71
N ASP A 287 -17.36 4.03 -1.91
CA ASP A 287 -17.85 5.31 -2.47
C ASP A 287 -17.50 6.52 -1.58
N TYR A 288 -17.51 6.33 -0.26
CA TYR A 288 -17.27 7.39 0.72
C TYR A 288 -15.90 7.30 1.40
N ALA A 289 -15.10 6.29 1.04
CA ALA A 289 -13.86 5.98 1.73
C ALA A 289 -12.86 7.14 1.73
N PHE A 290 -12.84 7.94 0.67
CA PHE A 290 -11.90 9.06 0.49
C PHE A 290 -12.46 10.42 0.91
N GLN A 291 -13.73 10.51 1.29
CA GLN A 291 -14.41 11.78 1.49
C GLN A 291 -13.79 12.64 2.60
N ALA A 292 -13.33 12.01 3.69
CA ALA A 292 -12.64 12.71 4.77
C ALA A 292 -11.29 13.29 4.31
N LEU A 293 -10.54 12.57 3.46
CA LEU A 293 -9.28 13.05 2.91
C LEU A 293 -9.48 14.19 1.90
N ASP A 294 -10.49 14.10 1.05
CA ASP A 294 -10.84 15.16 0.12
C ASP A 294 -11.29 16.42 0.87
N ALA A 295 -12.05 16.27 1.95
CA ALA A 295 -12.41 17.37 2.84
C ALA A 295 -11.16 17.98 3.50
N MET A 296 -10.19 17.17 3.94
CA MET A 296 -8.94 17.66 4.51
C MET A 296 -8.11 18.43 3.49
N SER A 297 -7.96 17.92 2.26
CA SER A 297 -7.31 18.62 1.15
C SER A 297 -7.94 19.99 0.95
N ARG A 298 -9.26 20.05 0.84
CA ARG A 298 -9.99 21.30 0.62
C ARG A 298 -9.84 22.27 1.79
N LEU A 299 -9.81 21.77 3.02
CA LEU A 299 -9.55 22.57 4.21
C LEU A 299 -8.19 23.26 4.14
N ILE A 300 -7.14 22.50 3.82
CA ILE A 300 -5.77 23.02 3.70
C ILE A 300 -5.74 24.13 2.64
N VAL A 301 -6.29 23.89 1.46
CA VAL A 301 -6.28 24.86 0.37
C VAL A 301 -7.02 26.15 0.74
N TYR A 302 -8.17 26.07 1.41
CA TYR A 302 -8.86 27.27 1.88
C TYR A 302 -8.09 27.99 2.98
N ILE A 303 -7.46 27.28 3.92
CA ILE A 303 -6.60 27.92 4.90
C ILE A 303 -5.46 28.67 4.20
N ILE A 304 -4.78 28.08 3.22
CA ILE A 304 -3.72 28.74 2.46
C ILE A 304 -4.25 29.95 1.66
N LYS A 305 -5.40 29.82 1.00
CA LYS A 305 -6.02 30.92 0.24
C LYS A 305 -6.24 32.14 1.12
N TYR A 306 -6.88 31.92 2.27
CA TYR A 306 -7.30 32.96 3.21
C TYR A 306 -6.22 33.29 4.26
N HIS A 307 -5.03 32.70 4.16
CA HIS A 307 -3.91 33.02 5.03
C HIS A 307 -3.38 34.43 4.69
N GLY A 308 -3.66 35.40 5.56
CA GLY A 308 -3.21 36.78 5.46
C GLY A 308 -3.48 37.55 6.76
N ASP A 309 -2.59 38.48 7.11
CA ASP A 309 -2.74 39.30 8.31
C ASP A 309 -3.96 40.22 8.22
N ALA A 310 -4.47 40.66 9.38
CA ALA A 310 -5.57 41.61 9.52
C ALA A 310 -5.36 42.95 8.78
N SER A 311 -4.16 43.21 8.24
CA SER A 311 -3.78 44.36 7.42
C SER A 311 -4.01 44.18 5.91
N GLY A 312 -4.46 43.00 5.45
CA GLY A 312 -4.79 42.76 4.03
C GLY A 312 -3.58 42.61 3.09
N VAL A 313 -2.35 42.54 3.62
CA VAL A 313 -1.16 42.28 2.81
C VAL A 313 -1.06 40.78 2.52
N ASN A 314 -1.23 40.40 1.25
CA ASN A 314 -1.00 39.03 0.78
C ASN A 314 0.48 38.65 0.97
N ASN A 315 0.81 38.02 2.09
CA ASN A 315 2.15 37.51 2.31
C ASN A 315 2.31 36.15 1.62
N ASN A 316 2.71 36.19 0.34
CA ASN A 316 2.95 34.99 -0.48
C ASN A 316 3.95 34.04 0.18
N GLN A 317 4.99 34.56 0.83
CA GLN A 317 5.98 33.74 1.53
C GLN A 317 5.38 33.02 2.74
N ALA A 318 4.50 33.69 3.49
CA ALA A 318 3.82 33.06 4.62
C ALA A 318 2.89 31.92 4.18
N LYS A 319 2.18 32.08 3.05
CA LYS A 319 1.37 31.01 2.45
C LYS A 319 2.21 29.77 2.12
N VAL A 320 3.37 29.98 1.50
CA VAL A 320 4.31 28.90 1.17
C VAL A 320 4.83 28.22 2.43
N HIS A 321 5.32 29.00 3.39
CA HIS A 321 5.83 28.48 4.65
C HIS A 321 4.77 27.67 5.43
N TYR A 322 3.53 28.16 5.48
CA TYR A 322 2.44 27.46 6.15
C TYR A 322 2.08 26.15 5.45
N LEU A 323 2.01 26.12 4.11
CA LEU A 323 1.80 24.87 3.37
C LEU A 323 2.95 23.89 3.62
N THR A 324 4.21 24.35 3.57
CA THR A 324 5.39 23.50 3.83
C THR A 324 5.30 22.86 5.21
N LYS A 325 4.89 23.61 6.25
CA LYS A 325 4.67 23.04 7.59
C LYS A 325 3.62 21.93 7.60
N ILE A 326 2.49 22.15 6.94
CA ILE A 326 1.42 21.14 6.82
C ILE A 326 1.93 19.90 6.08
N LEU A 327 2.68 20.08 4.98
CA LEU A 327 3.24 18.97 4.21
C LEU A 327 4.25 18.16 5.04
N LEU A 328 5.08 18.81 5.86
CA LEU A 328 6.00 18.13 6.79
C LEU A 328 5.24 17.29 7.82
N ILE A 329 4.11 17.77 8.32
CA ILE A 329 3.23 17.00 9.22
C ILE A 329 2.68 15.76 8.50
N VAL A 330 2.22 15.92 7.25
CA VAL A 330 1.73 14.80 6.43
C VAL A 330 2.85 13.76 6.22
N VAL A 331 4.07 14.20 5.90
CA VAL A 331 5.23 13.32 5.75
C VAL A 331 5.57 12.60 7.05
N LEU A 332 5.48 13.29 8.20
CA LEU A 332 5.72 12.69 9.51
C LEU A 332 4.71 11.57 9.80
N VAL A 333 3.41 11.82 9.59
CA VAL A 333 2.36 10.82 9.80
C VAL A 333 2.54 9.63 8.85
N LEU A 334 2.82 9.89 7.56
CA LEU A 334 3.09 8.84 6.57
C LEU A 334 4.30 7.99 6.99
N THR A 335 5.37 8.64 7.43
CA THR A 335 6.59 7.96 7.89
C THR A 335 6.32 7.10 9.13
N ASN A 336 5.52 7.60 10.08
CA ASN A 336 5.15 6.84 11.27
C ASN A 336 4.30 5.60 10.90
N MET A 337 3.32 5.78 10.01
CA MET A 337 2.51 4.67 9.50
C MET A 337 3.34 3.62 8.76
N HIS A 338 4.27 4.05 7.91
CA HIS A 338 5.16 3.13 7.19
C HIS A 338 6.03 2.31 8.17
N LYS A 339 6.48 2.92 9.28
CA LYS A 339 7.22 2.21 10.33
C LYS A 339 6.35 1.18 11.07
N GLU A 340 5.09 1.51 11.34
CA GLU A 340 4.16 0.63 12.08
C GLU A 340 3.57 -0.51 11.23
N GLN A 341 3.21 -0.23 9.98
CA GLN A 341 2.48 -1.17 9.10
C GLN A 341 3.40 -1.90 8.09
N GLY A 342 4.68 -1.53 8.02
CA GLY A 342 5.66 -2.14 7.12
C GLY A 342 5.28 -2.03 5.64
N ALA A 343 5.45 -3.13 4.89
CA ALA A 343 5.25 -3.16 3.43
C ALA A 343 3.79 -3.03 2.97
N ILE A 344 2.80 -3.06 3.88
CA ILE A 344 1.37 -2.91 3.56
C ILE A 344 0.99 -1.43 3.64
N VAL A 345 1.79 -0.54 3.06
CA VAL A 345 1.37 0.86 2.94
C VAL A 345 0.28 0.93 1.88
N GLN A 346 -0.89 1.42 2.29
CA GLN A 346 -2.00 1.70 1.40
C GLN A 346 -1.70 2.92 0.53
N GLN A 347 -0.86 2.73 -0.47
CA GLN A 347 -0.40 3.79 -1.39
C GLN A 347 -1.55 4.62 -1.99
N LYS A 348 -2.73 4.00 -2.21
CA LYS A 348 -3.95 4.65 -2.74
C LYS A 348 -4.44 5.81 -1.87
N LEU A 349 -4.30 5.69 -0.55
CA LEU A 349 -4.72 6.69 0.43
C LEU A 349 -3.92 7.99 0.24
N PHE A 350 -2.59 7.88 0.30
CA PHE A 350 -1.70 9.03 0.16
C PHE A 350 -1.69 9.57 -1.27
N PHE A 351 -1.82 8.70 -2.27
CA PHE A 351 -2.07 9.13 -3.65
C PHE A 351 -3.29 10.04 -3.73
N ARG A 352 -4.43 9.59 -3.19
CA ARG A 352 -5.67 10.38 -3.23
C ARG A 352 -5.50 11.71 -2.53
N PHE A 353 -4.93 11.73 -1.32
CA PHE A 353 -4.70 12.98 -0.59
C PHE A 353 -3.85 13.98 -1.39
N PHE A 354 -2.68 13.57 -1.88
CA PHE A 354 -1.80 14.48 -2.62
C PHE A 354 -2.37 14.88 -3.98
N SER A 355 -3.04 13.96 -4.69
CA SER A 355 -3.69 14.27 -5.97
C SER A 355 -4.85 15.26 -5.77
N SER A 356 -5.68 15.06 -4.75
CA SER A 356 -6.74 16.01 -4.37
C SER A 356 -6.14 17.36 -3.99
N LEU A 357 -5.04 17.40 -3.23
CA LEU A 357 -4.38 18.65 -2.83
C LEU A 357 -3.87 19.44 -4.04
N VAL A 358 -3.17 18.77 -4.97
CA VAL A 358 -2.67 19.39 -6.21
C VAL A 358 -3.84 19.91 -7.07
N ASN A 359 -4.92 19.12 -7.18
CA ASN A 359 -6.10 19.52 -7.96
C ASN A 359 -6.85 20.70 -7.32
N ASP A 360 -7.00 20.69 -5.99
CA ASP A 360 -7.65 21.76 -5.24
C ASP A 360 -6.83 23.06 -5.31
N LEU A 361 -5.50 22.99 -5.18
CA LEU A 361 -4.62 24.14 -5.38
C LEU A 361 -4.75 24.72 -6.79
N HIS A 362 -4.79 23.87 -7.82
CA HIS A 362 -4.98 24.30 -9.20
C HIS A 362 -6.33 25.01 -9.39
N SER A 363 -7.40 24.52 -8.75
CA SER A 363 -8.72 25.18 -8.81
C SER A 363 -8.71 26.62 -8.27
N MET A 364 -7.68 26.99 -7.50
CA MET A 364 -7.49 28.32 -6.92
C MET A 364 -6.27 29.06 -7.48
N GLU A 365 -5.67 28.59 -8.57
CA GLU A 365 -4.45 29.14 -9.19
C GLU A 365 -4.54 30.67 -9.37
N ALA A 366 -5.64 31.16 -9.95
CA ALA A 366 -5.85 32.60 -10.19
C ALA A 366 -5.86 33.44 -8.89
N HIS A 367 -6.32 32.88 -7.77
CA HIS A 367 -6.35 33.59 -6.48
C HIS A 367 -5.01 33.54 -5.75
N LEU A 368 -4.27 32.45 -5.93
CA LEU A 368 -2.95 32.25 -5.32
C LEU A 368 -1.88 33.08 -6.03
N GLY A 369 -2.06 33.39 -7.32
CA GLY A 369 -1.17 34.25 -8.09
C GLY A 369 0.27 33.75 -8.03
N MET A 370 1.22 34.63 -7.72
CA MET A 370 2.65 34.28 -7.63
C MET A 370 2.96 33.21 -6.57
N ALA A 371 2.13 33.06 -5.53
CA ALA A 371 2.36 32.02 -4.53
C ALA A 371 2.19 30.61 -5.12
N TYR A 372 1.32 30.44 -6.13
CA TYR A 372 0.96 29.12 -6.67
C TYR A 372 2.19 28.32 -7.12
N PHE A 373 3.08 28.93 -7.89
CA PHE A 373 4.29 28.26 -8.36
C PHE A 373 5.18 27.80 -7.20
N HIS A 374 5.41 28.65 -6.20
CA HIS A 374 6.20 28.30 -5.03
C HIS A 374 5.53 27.23 -4.16
N LEU A 375 4.19 27.15 -4.13
CA LEU A 375 3.47 26.05 -3.48
C LEU A 375 3.70 24.72 -4.22
N LEU A 376 3.75 24.72 -5.56
CA LEU A 376 4.12 23.54 -6.33
C LEU A 376 5.56 23.11 -6.08
N VAL A 377 6.50 24.05 -5.91
CA VAL A 377 7.88 23.75 -5.52
C VAL A 377 7.92 23.09 -4.14
N ALA A 378 7.16 23.58 -3.15
CA ALA A 378 7.06 22.94 -1.84
C ALA A 378 6.49 21.51 -1.91
N ILE A 379 5.52 21.27 -2.80
CA ILE A 379 5.01 19.92 -3.10
C ILE A 379 6.09 19.05 -3.76
N SER A 380 6.90 19.61 -4.66
CA SER A 380 8.03 18.91 -5.27
C SER A 380 9.07 18.48 -4.23
N ASP A 381 9.41 19.34 -3.28
CA ASP A 381 10.31 18.99 -2.19
C ASP A 381 9.74 17.90 -1.27
N THR A 382 8.42 17.94 -1.07
CA THR A 382 7.69 16.88 -0.35
C THR A 382 7.77 15.55 -1.08
N PHE A 383 7.51 15.53 -2.39
CA PHE A 383 7.66 14.31 -3.21
C PHE A 383 9.10 13.83 -3.25
N SER A 384 10.09 14.73 -3.30
CA SER A 384 11.50 14.34 -3.20
C SER A 384 11.81 13.64 -1.86
N SER A 385 11.19 14.07 -0.76
CA SER A 385 11.34 13.44 0.56
C SER A 385 10.63 12.09 0.62
N LEU A 386 9.54 11.91 -0.14
CA LEU A 386 8.76 10.68 -0.26
C LEU A 386 9.23 9.76 -1.41
N GLN A 387 10.45 9.93 -1.90
CA GLN A 387 10.96 9.18 -3.05
C GLN A 387 10.94 7.65 -2.82
N PRO A 388 10.80 6.85 -3.90
CA PRO A 388 10.67 5.39 -3.80
C PRO A 388 11.85 4.68 -3.14
N MET A 389 13.04 5.28 -3.15
CA MET A 389 14.21 4.74 -2.44
C MET A 389 13.98 4.59 -0.93
N TYR A 390 13.16 5.47 -0.33
CA TYR A 390 12.80 5.41 1.08
C TYR A 390 11.45 4.72 1.30
N PHE A 391 10.53 4.86 0.35
CA PHE A 391 9.16 4.34 0.43
C PHE A 391 8.84 3.47 -0.80
N PRO A 392 9.43 2.27 -0.93
CA PRO A 392 9.28 1.43 -2.13
C PRO A 392 7.82 1.03 -2.39
N GLY A 393 7.03 0.79 -1.34
CA GLY A 393 5.59 0.50 -1.45
C GLY A 393 4.75 1.65 -1.99
N PHE A 394 5.30 2.87 -2.03
CA PHE A 394 4.65 4.06 -2.57
C PHE A 394 5.05 4.35 -4.04
N ALA A 395 5.93 3.56 -4.65
CA ALA A 395 6.55 3.87 -5.95
C ALA A 395 5.56 4.17 -7.08
N PHE A 396 4.50 3.38 -7.24
CA PHE A 396 3.52 3.56 -8.32
C PHE A 396 2.68 4.83 -8.14
N SER A 397 2.20 5.04 -6.91
CA SER A 397 1.46 6.25 -6.54
C SER A 397 2.34 7.49 -6.68
N TRP A 398 3.61 7.39 -6.26
CA TRP A 398 4.59 8.45 -6.38
C TRP A 398 4.87 8.82 -7.83
N LEU A 399 5.09 7.82 -8.70
CA LEU A 399 5.24 8.04 -10.15
C LEU A 399 4.04 8.80 -10.73
N SER A 400 2.83 8.37 -10.36
CA SER A 400 1.58 8.99 -10.82
C SER A 400 1.42 10.44 -10.33
N LEU A 401 1.92 10.75 -9.13
CA LEU A 401 1.89 12.11 -8.57
C LEU A 401 2.88 13.04 -9.25
N ILE A 402 4.13 12.59 -9.47
CA ILE A 402 5.12 13.42 -10.14
C ILE A 402 4.75 13.66 -11.60
N SER A 403 4.02 12.75 -12.25
CA SER A 403 3.51 12.91 -13.62
C SER A 403 2.14 13.58 -13.71
N HIS A 404 1.60 14.12 -12.60
CA HIS A 404 0.24 14.63 -12.56
C HIS A 404 0.05 15.88 -13.45
N ARG A 405 -1.07 15.95 -14.19
CA ARG A 405 -1.34 16.98 -15.22
C ARG A 405 -1.34 18.43 -14.70
N HIS A 406 -1.67 18.64 -13.42
CA HIS A 406 -1.65 19.96 -12.78
C HIS A 406 -0.36 20.22 -11.97
N PHE A 407 0.64 19.34 -12.10
CA PHE A 407 1.92 19.42 -11.39
C PHE A 407 3.09 19.49 -12.39
N MET A 408 3.33 18.42 -13.15
CA MET A 408 4.49 18.34 -14.06
C MET A 408 4.50 19.44 -15.12
N PRO A 409 3.43 19.65 -15.92
CA PRO A 409 3.45 20.72 -16.91
C PRO A 409 3.62 22.10 -16.28
N LYS A 410 3.06 22.34 -15.10
CA LYS A 410 3.14 23.63 -14.41
C LYS A 410 4.56 23.95 -13.91
N LEU A 411 5.34 22.93 -13.52
CA LEU A 411 6.75 23.10 -13.21
C LEU A 411 7.61 23.29 -14.47
N LEU A 412 7.34 22.51 -15.52
CA LEU A 412 8.17 22.51 -16.73
C LEU A 412 7.95 23.72 -17.65
N LEU A 413 6.73 24.29 -17.64
CA LEU A 413 6.36 25.50 -18.38
C LEU A 413 6.60 26.80 -17.60
N ALA A 414 7.15 26.72 -16.39
CA ALA A 414 7.48 27.91 -15.61
C ALA A 414 8.48 28.79 -16.38
N GLU A 415 8.29 30.11 -16.27
CA GLU A 415 9.18 31.09 -16.89
C GLU A 415 10.63 30.88 -16.43
N ASN A 416 11.58 31.19 -17.30
CA ASN A 416 13.02 31.04 -17.04
C ASN A 416 13.45 29.63 -16.59
N HIS A 417 12.62 28.61 -16.84
CA HIS A 417 12.89 27.23 -16.46
C HIS A 417 13.07 27.02 -14.94
N GLU A 418 12.47 27.89 -14.10
CA GLU A 418 12.65 27.85 -12.63
C GLU A 418 12.23 26.50 -12.01
N GLY A 419 11.23 25.83 -12.59
CA GLY A 419 10.74 24.54 -12.10
C GLY A 419 11.52 23.32 -12.61
N TRP A 420 12.46 23.50 -13.54
CA TRP A 420 13.18 22.38 -14.16
C TRP A 420 14.06 21.62 -13.17
N SER A 421 14.80 22.32 -12.33
CA SER A 421 15.66 21.69 -11.31
C SER A 421 14.85 20.84 -10.33
N ALA A 422 13.69 21.34 -9.91
CA ALA A 422 12.79 20.63 -9.00
C ALA A 422 12.28 19.33 -9.64
N PHE A 423 11.80 19.38 -10.89
CA PHE A 423 11.31 18.20 -11.59
C PHE A 423 12.45 17.24 -11.98
N HIS A 424 13.61 17.75 -12.37
CA HIS A 424 14.80 16.96 -12.67
C HIS A 424 15.22 16.08 -11.48
N LYS A 425 15.23 16.65 -10.27
CA LYS A 425 15.50 15.91 -9.03
C LYS A 425 14.55 14.72 -8.86
N LEU A 426 13.25 14.92 -9.09
CA LEU A 426 12.24 13.85 -9.03
C LEU A 426 12.50 12.77 -10.10
N LEU A 427 12.66 13.16 -11.37
CA LEU A 427 12.92 12.22 -12.45
C LEU A 427 14.20 11.42 -12.20
N LEU A 428 15.25 12.07 -11.68
CA LEU A 428 16.50 11.40 -11.34
C LEU A 428 16.31 10.38 -10.20
N SER A 429 15.53 10.71 -9.17
CA SER A 429 15.18 9.78 -8.09
C SER A 429 14.41 8.56 -8.61
N LEU A 430 13.50 8.74 -9.57
CA LEU A 430 12.79 7.63 -10.24
C LEU A 430 13.78 6.71 -10.96
N LEU A 431 14.63 7.28 -11.81
CA LEU A 431 15.58 6.52 -12.62
C LEU A 431 16.59 5.77 -11.74
N LYS A 432 17.10 6.40 -10.68
CA LYS A 432 18.00 5.76 -9.70
C LYS A 432 17.32 4.61 -8.96
N PHE A 433 16.06 4.77 -8.58
CA PHE A 433 15.30 3.69 -7.96
C PHE A 433 15.05 2.53 -8.92
N LEU A 434 14.78 2.82 -10.20
CA LEU A 434 14.51 1.80 -11.21
C LEU A 434 15.78 1.04 -11.65
N ALA A 435 16.93 1.72 -11.69
CA ALA A 435 18.21 1.20 -12.17
C ALA A 435 18.61 -0.20 -11.66
N PRO A 436 18.55 -0.54 -10.34
CA PRO A 436 18.91 -1.87 -9.87
C PRO A 436 18.03 -2.98 -10.46
N PHE A 437 16.71 -2.75 -10.58
CA PHE A 437 15.78 -3.73 -11.14
C PHE A 437 16.05 -3.99 -12.62
N LEU A 438 16.49 -2.96 -13.36
CA LEU A 438 16.79 -3.11 -14.78
C LEU A 438 18.08 -3.87 -15.04
N LYS A 439 19.03 -3.91 -14.10
CA LYS A 439 20.30 -4.65 -14.26
C LYS A 439 20.09 -6.16 -14.26
N GLU A 440 19.06 -6.64 -13.57
CA GLU A 440 18.72 -8.06 -13.52
C GLU A 440 17.96 -8.46 -14.78
N SER A 441 18.33 -9.59 -15.39
CA SER A 441 17.70 -10.08 -16.63
C SER A 441 16.27 -10.59 -16.41
N ASP A 442 15.85 -10.81 -15.15
CA ASP A 442 14.51 -11.27 -14.79
C ASP A 442 13.73 -10.20 -14.02
N LEU A 443 13.06 -9.33 -14.79
CA LEU A 443 12.20 -8.30 -14.21
C LEU A 443 10.91 -8.91 -13.67
N GLN A 444 10.71 -8.81 -12.35
CA GLN A 444 9.42 -9.08 -11.71
C GLN A 444 8.29 -8.23 -12.30
N LEU A 445 7.04 -8.71 -12.23
CA LEU A 445 5.85 -8.03 -12.79
C LEU A 445 5.75 -6.55 -12.35
N ALA A 446 5.94 -6.28 -11.06
CA ALA A 446 5.89 -4.90 -10.53
C ALA A 446 6.99 -4.00 -11.13
N ALA A 447 8.21 -4.53 -11.33
CA ALA A 447 9.29 -3.78 -11.96
C ALA A 447 9.00 -3.50 -13.45
N ARG A 448 8.35 -4.43 -14.16
CA ARG A 448 7.91 -4.23 -15.55
C ARG A 448 6.85 -3.13 -15.65
N ASP A 449 5.89 -3.11 -14.74
CA ASP A 449 4.85 -2.07 -14.72
C ASP A 449 5.44 -0.69 -14.39
N LEU A 450 6.38 -0.63 -13.45
CA LEU A 450 7.09 0.61 -13.12
C LEU A 450 7.96 1.09 -14.29
N TYR A 451 8.65 0.18 -14.98
CA TYR A 451 9.38 0.49 -16.21
C TYR A 451 8.45 1.05 -17.28
N ARG A 452 7.29 0.44 -17.51
CA ARG A 452 6.31 0.90 -18.50
C ARG A 452 5.78 2.29 -18.14
N GLY A 453 5.46 2.54 -16.87
CA GLY A 453 5.06 3.88 -16.41
C GLY A 453 6.17 4.91 -16.61
N THR A 454 7.43 4.56 -16.32
CA THR A 454 8.60 5.40 -16.55
C THR A 454 8.79 5.70 -18.04
N LEU A 455 8.62 4.70 -18.90
CA LEU A 455 8.69 4.85 -20.36
C LEU A 455 7.61 5.82 -20.87
N CYS A 456 6.36 5.67 -20.42
CA CYS A 456 5.28 6.59 -20.76
C CYS A 456 5.60 8.03 -20.34
N LEU A 457 6.12 8.22 -19.12
CA LEU A 457 6.54 9.55 -18.65
C LEU A 457 7.62 10.15 -19.54
N LEU A 458 8.67 9.40 -19.89
CA LEU A 458 9.73 9.88 -20.77
C LEU A 458 9.23 10.20 -22.19
N LEU A 459 8.28 9.44 -22.72
CA LEU A 459 7.66 9.72 -24.02
C LEU A 459 6.85 11.03 -24.00
N VAL A 460 6.09 11.29 -22.93
CA VAL A 460 5.41 12.58 -22.74
C VAL A 460 6.44 13.71 -22.66
N LEU A 461 7.53 13.52 -21.93
CA LEU A 461 8.61 14.51 -21.84
C LEU A 461 9.30 14.75 -23.20
N LEU A 462 9.51 13.71 -24.00
CA LEU A 462 10.07 13.82 -25.35
C LEU A 462 9.17 14.64 -26.27
N HIS A 463 7.86 14.40 -26.23
CA HIS A 463 6.91 15.07 -27.10
C HIS A 463 6.63 16.52 -26.66
N ASP A 464 6.29 16.72 -25.39
CA ASP A 464 5.79 18.01 -24.89
C ASP A 464 6.92 18.92 -24.37
N PHE A 465 8.01 18.33 -23.88
CA PHE A 465 9.09 19.05 -23.18
C PHE A 465 10.52 18.66 -23.66
N PRO A 466 10.79 18.59 -24.97
CA PRO A 466 12.08 18.10 -25.48
C PRO A 466 13.28 18.94 -25.01
N LYS A 467 13.09 20.25 -24.80
CA LYS A 467 14.14 21.14 -24.29
C LYS A 467 14.59 20.76 -22.88
N PHE A 468 13.67 20.33 -22.02
CA PHE A 468 14.00 19.88 -20.66
C PHE A 468 14.89 18.64 -20.70
N LEU A 469 14.51 17.62 -21.49
CA LEU A 469 15.33 16.42 -21.64
C LEU A 469 16.70 16.74 -22.24
N SER A 470 16.76 17.60 -23.27
CA SER A 470 18.04 18.03 -23.86
C SER A 470 18.91 18.83 -22.88
N GLY A 471 18.31 19.56 -21.93
CA GLY A 471 19.04 20.31 -20.91
C GLY A 471 19.68 19.41 -19.84
N TYR A 472 19.09 18.24 -19.57
CA TYR A 472 19.56 17.32 -18.53
C TYR A 472 20.06 15.96 -19.04
N TYR A 473 20.19 15.78 -20.36
CA TYR A 473 20.47 14.50 -21.00
C TYR A 473 21.65 13.75 -20.37
N PHE A 474 22.73 14.46 -20.02
CA PHE A 474 23.93 13.88 -19.44
C PHE A 474 23.62 13.18 -18.11
N SER A 475 23.01 13.91 -17.17
CA SER A 475 22.65 13.39 -15.86
C SER A 475 21.58 12.29 -15.90
N LEU A 476 20.64 12.37 -16.85
CA LEU A 476 19.60 11.36 -17.04
C LEU A 476 20.19 10.07 -17.62
N CYS A 477 21.07 10.18 -18.62
CA CYS A 477 21.77 9.04 -19.20
C CYS A 477 22.74 8.37 -18.23
N ASP A 478 23.35 9.12 -17.32
CA ASP A 478 24.21 8.59 -16.25
C ASP A 478 23.41 7.71 -15.25
N ALA A 479 22.17 8.10 -14.94
CA ALA A 479 21.30 7.31 -14.08
C ALA A 479 20.68 6.07 -14.76
N ILE A 480 20.55 6.09 -16.09
CA ILE A 480 19.98 4.97 -16.85
C ILE A 480 21.08 3.95 -17.19
N PRO A 481 20.93 2.67 -16.80
CA PRO A 481 21.89 1.62 -17.15
C PRO A 481 22.12 1.51 -18.66
N TYR A 482 23.35 1.22 -19.08
CA TYR A 482 23.76 1.26 -20.49
C TYR A 482 23.00 0.28 -21.40
N HIS A 483 22.56 -0.86 -20.85
CA HIS A 483 21.78 -1.87 -21.58
C HIS A 483 20.31 -1.47 -21.77
N CYS A 484 19.82 -0.43 -21.09
CA CYS A 484 18.48 0.11 -21.26
C CYS A 484 18.42 1.04 -22.49
N VAL A 485 18.69 0.48 -23.67
CA VAL A 485 18.84 1.21 -24.93
C VAL A 485 17.62 2.07 -25.25
N GLN A 486 16.40 1.55 -25.06
CA GLN A 486 15.17 2.29 -25.34
C GLN A 486 15.05 3.58 -24.52
N LEU A 487 15.27 3.50 -23.20
CA LEU A 487 15.18 4.68 -22.31
C LEU A 487 16.25 5.72 -22.66
N ARG A 488 17.50 5.26 -22.91
CA ARG A 488 18.59 6.15 -23.33
C ARG A 488 18.28 6.83 -24.66
N ASN A 489 17.79 6.06 -25.64
CA ASN A 489 17.45 6.61 -26.95
C ASN A 489 16.37 7.68 -26.83
N ILE A 490 15.33 7.49 -26.02
CA ILE A 490 14.29 8.53 -25.83
C ILE A 490 14.91 9.85 -25.32
N VAL A 491 15.83 9.78 -24.36
CA VAL A 491 16.51 10.98 -23.84
C VAL A 491 17.45 11.60 -24.88
N LEU A 492 18.17 10.78 -25.66
CA LEU A 492 19.14 11.24 -26.65
C LEU A 492 18.53 11.66 -28.00
N SER A 493 17.30 11.23 -28.28
CA SER A 493 16.55 11.62 -29.49
C SER A 493 15.97 13.03 -29.40
N THR A 494 16.18 13.76 -28.30
CA THR A 494 15.70 15.12 -28.16
C THR A 494 16.58 16.07 -28.95
N PHE A 495 15.97 16.87 -29.82
CA PHE A 495 16.63 17.96 -30.52
C PHE A 495 15.78 19.22 -30.41
N PRO A 496 16.38 20.42 -30.51
CA PRO A 496 15.62 21.66 -30.59
C PRO A 496 14.63 21.61 -31.76
N LEU A 497 13.35 21.92 -31.52
CA LEU A 497 12.29 21.93 -32.54
C LEU A 497 12.57 22.88 -33.72
N SER A 498 13.54 23.80 -33.57
CA SER A 498 13.99 24.71 -34.62
C SER A 498 14.95 24.06 -35.64
N ILE A 499 15.43 22.85 -35.38
CA ILE A 499 16.38 22.14 -36.25
C ILE A 499 15.62 21.10 -37.07
N VAL A 500 15.72 21.21 -38.40
CA VAL A 500 15.30 20.14 -39.30
C VAL A 500 16.47 19.17 -39.41
N LEU A 501 16.27 17.94 -38.92
CA LEU A 501 17.26 16.88 -39.10
C LEU A 501 17.24 16.43 -40.57
N PRO A 502 18.38 16.41 -41.27
CA PRO A 502 18.45 15.82 -42.59
C PRO A 502 18.16 14.32 -42.48
N ASP A 503 17.42 13.79 -43.44
CA ASP A 503 17.18 12.35 -43.50
C ASP A 503 18.52 11.61 -43.71
N PRO A 504 18.92 10.73 -42.77
CA PRO A 504 20.18 10.02 -42.85
C PRO A 504 20.28 9.07 -44.07
N HIS A 505 19.17 8.74 -44.72
CA HIS A 505 19.12 7.84 -45.88
C HIS A 505 19.02 8.55 -47.23
N LEU A 506 18.69 9.85 -47.25
CA LEU A 506 18.49 10.62 -48.50
C LEU A 506 19.79 10.84 -49.32
N ASN A 507 20.98 10.62 -48.74
CA ASN A 507 22.27 10.82 -49.43
C ASN A 507 23.04 9.53 -49.77
N MET A 508 22.49 8.34 -49.49
CA MET A 508 23.19 7.06 -49.71
C MET A 508 23.13 6.54 -51.16
N GLU A 509 22.28 7.11 -52.03
CA GLU A 509 22.23 6.71 -53.46
C GLU A 509 23.02 7.64 -54.41
N HIS A 510 23.48 8.81 -53.96
CA HIS A 510 24.15 9.78 -54.83
C HIS A 510 25.55 10.23 -54.41
N THR A 511 26.16 9.61 -53.40
CA THR A 511 27.46 10.09 -52.87
C THR A 511 28.47 8.95 -52.63
N ILE A 512 28.77 8.16 -53.65
CA ILE A 512 29.99 7.32 -53.65
C ILE A 512 31.21 8.10 -54.20
N ASP A 513 31.04 9.28 -54.81
CA ASP A 513 32.15 9.89 -55.59
C ASP A 513 32.70 11.25 -55.11
N SER A 514 32.36 11.77 -53.92
CA SER A 514 32.82 13.14 -53.59
C SER A 514 32.97 13.55 -52.10
N SER A 515 33.14 12.64 -51.14
CA SER A 515 33.23 13.03 -49.71
C SER A 515 34.46 12.50 -48.95
N LEU A 516 35.62 12.43 -49.61
CA LEU A 516 36.92 12.26 -48.95
C LEU A 516 37.43 13.53 -48.23
N SER A 517 36.55 14.51 -47.93
CA SER A 517 36.94 15.83 -47.39
C SER A 517 36.42 16.15 -45.97
N TRP A 518 35.63 15.27 -45.33
CA TRP A 518 35.09 15.55 -43.98
C TRP A 518 35.93 15.03 -42.82
N SER A 519 37.00 14.27 -43.07
CA SER A 519 37.83 13.64 -42.03
C SER A 519 39.02 14.48 -41.53
N LYS A 520 38.96 15.82 -41.59
CA LYS A 520 40.08 16.70 -41.19
C LYS A 520 39.77 17.85 -40.20
N GLN A 521 38.59 17.89 -39.57
CA GLN A 521 38.23 19.00 -38.66
C GLN A 521 37.94 18.65 -37.21
N TRP A 522 38.27 17.45 -36.74
CA TRP A 522 38.38 17.17 -35.30
C TRP A 522 39.87 17.07 -34.92
N VAL A 523 40.38 18.21 -34.47
CA VAL A 523 41.79 18.45 -34.13
C VAL A 523 42.18 17.68 -32.86
N ARG A 524 43.47 17.28 -32.90
CA ARG A 524 44.31 16.63 -31.89
C ARG A 524 44.14 17.14 -30.44
N PRO A 525 44.51 16.29 -29.46
CA PRO A 525 44.56 16.65 -28.05
C PRO A 525 45.79 17.51 -27.72
N THR A 526 45.59 18.51 -26.87
CA THR A 526 46.56 19.03 -25.88
C THR A 526 45.80 19.47 -24.65
#